data_AF-A0A969BRE0-F1
#
_entry.id   AF-A0A969BRE0-F1
#
_cell.length_a   1.000
_cell.length_b   1.000
_cell.length_c   1.000
_cell.angle_alpha   90.00
_cell.angle_beta   90.00
_cell.angle_gamma   90.00
#
_symmetry.space_group_name_H-M   'P 1'
#
loop_
_entity.id
_entity.type
_entity.pdbx_description
1 polymer ?
#
loop_
_entity_poly.entity_id
_entity_poly.type
_entity_poly.pdbx_seq_one_letter_code
_entity_poly.pdbx_strand_id
1 'polypeptide(L)'
;MVYQVALQFRQFEQADRSFVVNWGRTRLDALQQLVKNSVPKTDDEIYDHYLHRRWLPLLVTGQIGDKEAKSIEPKLSAGLILQPLYRRIYPENELAAHIIGYSGSVGKLPTGPINFNEPIFEEVEGRSGFEKVFNDQLTGEAGVKRLLFDENGNKLLEEQLKRPRPGGTIVTTLDMRWQKLLRES
;
A
#
# COMPACT_ATOMS: atom_id res chain seq x y z
N MET A 1 0.22 5.91 11.40
CA MET A 1 0.28 4.95 10.27
C MET A 1 -0.82 5.27 9.29
N VAL A 2 -0.75 4.71 8.09
CA VAL A 2 -1.83 4.76 7.11
C VAL A 2 -2.18 3.35 6.68
N TYR A 3 -3.39 3.17 6.17
CA TYR A 3 -3.92 1.87 5.78
C TYR A 3 -4.55 1.95 4.39
N GLN A 4 -4.64 0.83 3.71
CA GLN A 4 -5.52 0.63 2.58
C GLN A 4 -6.46 -0.52 2.87
N VAL A 5 -7.67 -0.47 2.34
CA VAL A 5 -8.55 -1.63 2.33
C VAL A 5 -8.21 -2.48 1.12
N ALA A 6 -8.16 -3.78 1.34
CA ALA A 6 -7.92 -4.77 0.30
C ALA A 6 -8.96 -5.89 0.32
N LEU A 7 -9.26 -6.43 -0.87
CA LEU A 7 -9.99 -7.67 -1.02
C LEU A 7 -9.04 -8.85 -0.82
N GLN A 8 -9.36 -9.70 0.15
CA GLN A 8 -8.68 -10.96 0.41
C GLN A 8 -9.59 -12.11 -0.02
N PHE A 9 -9.20 -12.78 -1.10
CA PHE A 9 -9.91 -13.96 -1.58
C PHE A 9 -9.61 -15.18 -0.71
N ARG A 10 -10.55 -16.12 -0.73
CA ARG A 10 -10.39 -17.49 -0.20
C ARG A 10 -10.53 -18.46 -1.37
N GLN A 11 -10.15 -19.73 -1.18
CA GLN A 11 -10.58 -20.78 -2.11
C GLN A 11 -12.10 -20.83 -2.14
N PHE A 12 -12.67 -20.76 -3.34
CA PHE A 12 -14.06 -21.12 -3.56
C PHE A 12 -14.15 -22.54 -4.10
N GLU A 13 -15.10 -23.33 -3.62
CA GLU A 13 -15.39 -24.67 -4.14
C GLU A 13 -15.96 -24.61 -5.57
N GLN A 14 -16.77 -23.58 -5.85
CA GLN A 14 -17.28 -23.24 -7.19
C GLN A 14 -16.68 -21.90 -7.62
N ALA A 15 -15.55 -21.94 -8.31
CA ALA A 15 -14.78 -20.77 -8.71
C ALA A 15 -15.13 -20.27 -10.13
N ASP A 16 -16.40 -20.32 -10.51
CA ASP A 16 -16.86 -19.77 -11.79
C ASP A 16 -16.62 -18.26 -11.85
N ARG A 17 -16.31 -17.75 -13.05
CA ARG A 17 -16.03 -16.31 -13.25
C ARG A 17 -17.15 -15.42 -12.70
N SER A 18 -18.40 -15.78 -12.98
CA SER A 18 -19.57 -15.04 -12.49
C SER A 18 -19.64 -15.02 -10.96
N PHE A 19 -19.35 -16.14 -10.31
CA PHE A 19 -19.35 -16.24 -8.85
C PHE A 19 -18.26 -15.36 -8.23
N VAL A 20 -17.02 -15.47 -8.71
CA VAL A 20 -15.88 -14.71 -8.20
C VAL A 20 -16.11 -13.20 -8.35
N VAL A 21 -16.56 -12.79 -9.53
CA VAL A 21 -16.85 -11.39 -9.83
C VAL A 21 -17.99 -10.88 -8.95
N ASN A 22 -19.10 -11.62 -8.85
CA ASN A 22 -20.23 -11.23 -8.02
C ASN A 22 -19.84 -11.13 -6.53
N TRP A 23 -19.02 -12.07 -6.05
CA TRP A 23 -18.48 -12.04 -4.69
C TRP A 23 -17.67 -10.77 -4.47
N GLY A 24 -16.73 -10.44 -5.38
CA GLY A 24 -15.91 -9.23 -5.30
C GLY A 24 -16.76 -7.95 -5.35
N ARG A 25 -17.68 -7.85 -6.31
CA ARG A 25 -18.59 -6.72 -6.50
C ARG A 25 -19.41 -6.42 -5.25
N THR A 26 -20.04 -7.45 -4.66
CA THR A 26 -20.83 -7.29 -3.43
C THR A 26 -20.01 -6.64 -2.30
N ARG A 27 -18.72 -6.97 -2.18
CA ARG A 27 -17.83 -6.38 -1.15
C ARG A 27 -17.38 -4.97 -1.53
N LEU A 28 -17.11 -4.72 -2.81
CA LEU A 28 -16.78 -3.37 -3.29
C LEU A 28 -17.94 -2.40 -3.10
N ASP A 29 -19.17 -2.83 -3.36
CA ASP A 29 -20.37 -2.01 -3.18
C ASP A 29 -20.61 -1.70 -1.70
N ALA A 30 -20.41 -2.68 -0.81
CA ALA A 30 -20.45 -2.46 0.63
C ALA A 30 -19.35 -1.48 1.10
N LEU A 31 -18.15 -1.58 0.51
CA LEU A 31 -17.03 -0.70 0.84
C LEU A 31 -17.25 0.74 0.37
N GLN A 32 -17.89 0.95 -0.78
CA GLN A 32 -18.21 2.28 -1.30
C GLN A 32 -19.09 3.10 -0.35
N GLN A 33 -19.93 2.44 0.44
CA GLN A 33 -20.75 3.11 1.46
C GLN A 33 -19.92 3.57 2.68
N LEU A 34 -18.77 2.94 2.92
CA LEU A 34 -17.92 3.22 4.08
C LEU A 34 -16.81 4.22 3.76
N VAL A 35 -16.29 4.19 2.53
CA VAL A 35 -15.04 4.87 2.17
C VAL A 35 -15.21 5.64 0.85
N LYS A 36 -14.84 6.93 0.86
CA LYS A 36 -14.96 7.81 -0.31
C LYS A 36 -13.87 7.61 -1.37
N ASN A 37 -12.68 7.14 -0.98
CA ASN A 37 -11.52 6.99 -1.86
C ASN A 37 -11.38 5.56 -2.42
N SER A 38 -12.49 4.91 -2.76
CA SER A 38 -12.47 3.59 -3.40
C SER A 38 -11.88 3.66 -4.82
N VAL A 39 -11.09 2.65 -5.18
CA VAL A 39 -10.50 2.51 -6.51
C VAL A 39 -11.36 1.52 -7.29
N PRO A 40 -12.05 1.95 -8.36
CA PRO A 40 -12.89 1.04 -9.13
C PRO A 40 -12.01 -0.05 -9.77
N LYS A 41 -12.53 -1.28 -9.75
CA LYS A 41 -11.94 -2.44 -10.42
C LYS A 41 -12.90 -2.95 -11.48
N THR A 42 -12.37 -3.37 -12.61
CA THR A 42 -13.10 -4.07 -13.67
C THR A 42 -13.36 -5.52 -13.27
N ASP A 43 -14.32 -6.17 -13.94
CA ASP A 43 -14.62 -7.59 -13.68
C ASP A 43 -13.43 -8.49 -14.04
N ASP A 44 -12.70 -8.14 -15.10
CA ASP A 44 -11.50 -8.85 -15.53
C ASP A 44 -10.39 -8.71 -14.49
N GLU A 45 -10.14 -7.51 -13.96
CA GLU A 45 -9.14 -7.33 -12.89
C GLU A 45 -9.45 -8.15 -11.64
N ILE A 46 -10.74 -8.23 -11.24
CA ILE A 46 -11.16 -9.02 -10.08
C ILE A 46 -10.91 -10.51 -10.33
N TYR A 47 -11.30 -11.00 -11.51
CA TYR A 47 -11.18 -12.40 -11.85
C TYR A 47 -9.73 -12.83 -12.10
N ASP A 48 -8.96 -12.02 -12.84
CA ASP A 48 -7.55 -12.28 -13.11
C ASP A 48 -6.72 -12.26 -11.82
N HIS A 49 -7.04 -11.33 -10.89
CA HIS A 49 -6.40 -11.35 -9.57
C HIS A 49 -6.74 -12.62 -8.81
N TYR A 50 -7.98 -13.08 -8.85
CA TYR A 50 -8.35 -14.35 -8.21
C TYR A 50 -7.59 -15.54 -8.81
N LEU A 51 -7.49 -15.62 -10.14
CA LEU A 51 -6.80 -16.72 -10.82
C LEU A 51 -5.30 -16.75 -10.51
N HIS A 52 -4.65 -15.59 -10.59
CA HIS A 52 -3.19 -15.52 -10.56
C HIS A 52 -2.61 -15.20 -9.18
N ARG A 53 -3.38 -14.50 -8.33
CA ARG A 53 -2.86 -13.78 -7.16
C ARG A 53 -3.79 -13.79 -5.94
N ARG A 54 -4.80 -14.67 -5.88
CA ARG A 54 -5.78 -14.79 -4.76
C ARG A 54 -5.19 -14.81 -3.35
N TRP A 55 -3.98 -15.32 -3.18
CA TRP A 55 -3.29 -15.36 -1.89
C TRP A 55 -2.83 -13.98 -1.43
N LEU A 56 -2.61 -13.06 -2.38
CA LEU A 56 -2.25 -11.68 -2.11
C LEU A 56 -3.50 -10.79 -2.05
N PRO A 57 -3.49 -9.78 -1.18
CA PRO A 57 -4.57 -8.81 -1.10
C PRO A 57 -4.66 -7.95 -2.37
N LEU A 58 -5.86 -7.80 -2.94
CA LEU A 58 -6.13 -6.86 -4.02
C LEU A 58 -6.47 -5.50 -3.42
N LEU A 59 -5.62 -4.49 -3.63
CA LEU A 59 -5.85 -3.14 -3.13
C LEU A 59 -7.05 -2.47 -3.82
N VAL A 60 -8.00 -1.97 -3.03
CA VAL A 60 -9.28 -1.43 -3.53
C VAL A 60 -9.60 -0.02 -3.04
N THR A 61 -8.71 0.59 -2.25
CA THR A 61 -8.84 2.00 -1.84
C THR A 61 -7.52 2.75 -1.96
N GLY A 62 -7.61 4.08 -1.98
CA GLY A 62 -6.50 4.95 -1.63
C GLY A 62 -6.11 4.84 -0.16
N GLN A 63 -5.10 5.61 0.24
CA GLN A 63 -4.62 5.63 1.61
C GLN A 63 -5.64 6.25 2.57
N ILE A 64 -5.85 5.59 3.71
CA ILE A 64 -6.77 5.94 4.78
C ILE A 64 -5.94 6.26 6.03
N GLY A 65 -6.33 7.30 6.77
CA GLY A 65 -5.66 7.67 8.02
C GLY A 65 -5.93 6.68 9.16
N ASP A 66 -5.02 6.57 10.13
CA ASP A 66 -5.15 5.65 11.29
C ASP A 66 -6.50 5.73 12.03
N LYS A 67 -6.99 6.95 12.29
CA LYS A 67 -8.27 7.15 12.99
C LYS A 67 -9.48 6.65 12.19
N GLU A 68 -9.46 6.86 10.88
CA GLU A 68 -10.51 6.42 9.97
C GLU A 68 -10.44 4.91 9.78
N ALA A 69 -9.24 4.35 9.60
CA ALA A 69 -9.02 2.91 9.48
C ALA A 69 -9.61 2.14 10.67
N LYS A 70 -9.32 2.59 11.90
CA LYS A 70 -9.85 1.97 13.13
C LYS A 70 -11.37 2.09 13.27
N SER A 71 -11.99 3.12 12.69
CA SER A 71 -13.45 3.30 12.78
C SER A 71 -14.20 2.44 11.74
N ILE A 72 -13.57 2.13 10.61
CA ILE A 72 -14.13 1.25 9.58
C ILE A 72 -13.84 -0.22 9.81
N GLU A 73 -12.73 -0.57 10.47
CA GLU A 73 -12.30 -1.95 10.73
C GLU A 73 -13.42 -2.88 11.20
N PRO A 74 -14.22 -2.56 12.24
CA PRO A 74 -15.30 -3.44 12.69
C PRO A 74 -16.50 -3.51 11.73
N LYS A 75 -16.60 -2.59 10.76
CA LYS A 75 -17.68 -2.52 9.78
C LYS A 75 -17.34 -3.23 8.47
N LEU A 76 -16.08 -3.64 8.29
CA LEU A 76 -15.65 -4.34 7.08
C LEU A 76 -16.30 -5.72 7.00
N SER A 77 -16.86 -6.02 5.84
CA SER A 77 -17.44 -7.34 5.56
C SER A 77 -16.35 -8.40 5.42
N ALA A 78 -16.70 -9.66 5.66
CA ALA A 78 -15.76 -10.76 5.52
C ALA A 78 -15.18 -10.84 4.10
N GLY A 79 -13.84 -10.81 4.02
CA GLY A 79 -13.09 -10.73 2.77
C GLY A 79 -12.50 -9.35 2.50
N LEU A 80 -12.87 -8.32 3.25
CA LEU A 80 -12.17 -7.03 3.27
C LEU A 80 -11.24 -6.97 4.47
N ILE A 81 -10.00 -6.55 4.24
CA ILE A 81 -8.98 -6.43 5.28
C ILE A 81 -8.27 -5.08 5.21
N LEU A 82 -7.74 -4.62 6.34
CA LEU A 82 -6.88 -3.45 6.40
C LEU A 82 -5.41 -3.86 6.22
N GLN A 83 -4.76 -3.27 5.23
CA GLN A 83 -3.36 -3.41 4.93
C GLN A 83 -2.59 -2.17 5.39
N PRO A 84 -1.67 -2.27 6.37
CA PRO A 84 -0.86 -1.14 6.80
C PRO A 84 0.16 -0.76 5.72
N LEU A 85 0.39 0.54 5.56
CA LEU A 85 1.36 1.08 4.60
C LEU A 85 2.25 2.13 5.25
N TYR A 86 3.45 2.23 4.70
CA TYR A 86 4.38 3.29 5.02
C TYR A 86 4.11 4.49 4.12
N ARG A 87 4.01 5.68 4.73
CA ARG A 87 3.83 6.94 4.03
C ARG A 87 4.79 7.97 4.60
N ARG A 88 5.45 8.74 3.72
CA ARG A 88 6.24 9.90 4.11
C ARG A 88 5.33 11.00 4.66
N ILE A 89 5.71 11.55 5.79
CA ILE A 89 5.01 12.64 6.47
C ILE A 89 5.92 13.86 6.40
N TYR A 90 5.39 14.98 5.91
CA TYR A 90 6.07 16.28 5.85
C TYR A 90 5.40 17.22 6.87
N PRO A 91 5.88 17.30 8.13
CA PRO A 91 5.14 17.96 9.21
C PRO A 91 4.87 19.46 8.99
N GLU A 92 5.77 20.12 8.26
CA GLU A 92 5.73 21.57 8.01
C GLU A 92 5.10 21.92 6.64
N ASN A 93 4.51 20.91 5.96
CA ASN A 93 3.79 21.02 4.69
C ASN A 93 4.54 21.84 3.61
N GLU A 94 4.09 23.07 3.35
CA GLU A 94 4.61 23.96 2.31
C GLU A 94 5.96 24.59 2.67
N LEU A 95 6.30 24.64 3.96
CA LEU A 95 7.51 25.29 4.40
C LEU A 95 8.75 24.52 3.93
N ALA A 96 9.60 25.19 3.16
CA ALA A 96 10.76 24.60 2.50
C ALA A 96 10.41 23.40 1.59
N ALA A 97 9.16 23.28 1.11
CA ALA A 97 8.72 22.16 0.29
C ALA A 97 9.53 21.98 -1.00
N HIS A 98 10.01 23.07 -1.61
CA HIS A 98 10.89 22.99 -2.78
C HIS A 98 12.28 22.44 -2.47
N ILE A 99 12.77 22.64 -1.24
CA ILE A 99 14.09 22.17 -0.79
C ILE A 99 14.00 20.72 -0.35
N ILE A 100 13.00 20.39 0.48
CA ILE A 100 12.77 19.02 0.96
C ILE A 100 12.34 18.12 -0.20
N GLY A 101 11.44 18.61 -1.04
CA GLY A 101 10.85 17.85 -2.14
C GLY A 101 9.80 16.86 -1.67
N TYR A 102 9.51 15.87 -2.51
CA TYR A 102 8.55 14.82 -2.22
C TYR A 102 8.94 13.48 -2.85
N SER A 103 8.45 12.40 -2.25
CA SER A 103 8.50 11.03 -2.76
C SER A 103 7.28 10.69 -3.62
N GLY A 104 7.44 9.84 -4.63
CA GLY A 104 6.35 9.32 -5.46
C GLY A 104 6.52 7.83 -5.76
N SER A 105 5.44 7.16 -6.14
CA SER A 105 5.46 5.75 -6.52
C SER A 105 6.32 5.52 -7.77
N VAL A 106 7.14 4.48 -7.77
CA VAL A 106 8.02 4.09 -8.89
C VAL A 106 7.20 3.41 -10.00
N GLY A 107 6.15 2.69 -9.64
CA GLY A 107 5.31 1.94 -10.57
C GLY A 107 4.17 1.22 -9.87
N LYS A 108 3.30 0.61 -10.67
CA LYS A 108 2.22 -0.24 -10.17
C LYS A 108 2.76 -1.61 -9.79
N LEU A 109 2.16 -2.22 -8.78
CA LEU A 109 2.38 -3.63 -8.49
C LEU A 109 2.01 -4.49 -9.71
N PRO A 110 2.70 -5.63 -9.93
CA PRO A 110 2.36 -6.52 -11.02
C PRO A 110 0.97 -7.12 -10.81
N THR A 111 0.29 -7.47 -11.90
CA THR A 111 -1.08 -7.98 -11.88
C THR A 111 -1.21 -9.40 -12.44
N GLY A 112 -0.16 -9.92 -13.08
CA GLY A 112 -0.13 -11.29 -13.63
C GLY A 112 0.26 -12.37 -12.61
N PRO A 113 0.62 -13.57 -13.08
CA PRO A 113 1.13 -14.66 -12.23
C PRO A 113 2.25 -14.19 -11.29
N ILE A 114 2.22 -14.66 -10.05
CA ILE A 114 3.22 -14.30 -9.04
C ILE A 114 4.58 -14.83 -9.48
N ASN A 115 5.57 -13.93 -9.61
CA ASN A 115 6.94 -14.29 -9.92
C ASN A 115 7.83 -14.33 -8.67
N PHE A 116 8.98 -14.99 -8.81
CA PHE A 116 9.98 -15.00 -7.74
C PHE A 116 10.52 -13.59 -7.49
N ASN A 117 10.65 -13.22 -6.20
CA ASN A 117 11.20 -11.94 -5.75
C ASN A 117 10.43 -10.70 -6.23
N GLU A 118 9.11 -10.85 -6.39
CA GLU A 118 8.22 -9.78 -6.80
C GLU A 118 7.89 -8.83 -5.62
N PRO A 119 7.77 -7.50 -5.84
CA PRO A 119 7.37 -6.58 -4.79
C PRO A 119 5.94 -6.85 -4.32
N ILE A 120 5.75 -6.87 -2.99
CA ILE A 120 4.44 -7.01 -2.34
C ILE A 120 3.86 -5.66 -1.89
N PHE A 121 4.66 -4.60 -1.91
CA PHE A 121 4.28 -3.22 -1.61
C PHE A 121 4.73 -2.32 -2.75
N GLU A 122 3.99 -1.23 -2.98
CA GLU A 122 4.42 -0.20 -3.91
C GLU A 122 5.74 0.42 -3.44
N GLU A 123 6.71 0.49 -4.37
CA GLU A 123 7.98 1.15 -4.11
C GLU A 123 7.85 2.66 -4.33
N VAL A 124 8.55 3.42 -3.50
CA VAL A 124 8.56 4.88 -3.56
C VAL A 124 9.98 5.39 -3.75
N GLU A 125 10.12 6.41 -4.57
CA GLU A 125 11.39 7.11 -4.84
C GLU A 125 11.23 8.62 -4.66
N GLY A 126 12.33 9.30 -4.34
CA GLY A 126 12.38 10.75 -4.30
C GLY A 126 12.23 11.38 -5.69
N ARG A 127 11.22 12.22 -5.87
CA ARG A 127 10.92 12.88 -7.15
C ARG A 127 11.52 14.28 -7.26
N SER A 128 11.75 14.96 -6.13
CA SER A 128 12.32 16.31 -6.11
C SER A 128 13.09 16.59 -4.81
N GLY A 129 13.79 17.73 -4.75
CA GLY A 129 14.47 18.22 -3.54
C GLY A 129 15.46 17.22 -2.93
N PHE A 130 15.60 17.27 -1.61
CA PHE A 130 16.41 16.33 -0.82
C PHE A 130 15.94 14.88 -0.95
N GLU A 131 14.64 14.62 -1.06
CA GLU A 131 14.12 13.28 -1.31
C GLU A 131 14.77 12.65 -2.56
N LYS A 132 14.92 13.42 -3.65
CA LYS A 132 15.59 12.95 -4.88
C LYS A 132 17.11 12.91 -4.74
N VAL A 133 17.71 13.98 -4.21
CA VAL A 133 19.19 14.10 -4.13
C VAL A 133 19.79 13.01 -3.25
N PHE A 134 19.10 12.65 -2.17
CA PHE A 134 19.57 11.67 -1.19
C PHE A 134 18.75 10.37 -1.20
N ASN A 135 18.09 10.07 -2.33
CA ASN A 135 17.24 8.89 -2.46
C ASN A 135 18.00 7.63 -2.03
N ASP A 136 19.21 7.43 -2.54
CA ASP A 136 20.04 6.24 -2.25
C ASP A 136 20.32 6.06 -0.75
N GLN A 137 20.49 7.16 -0.02
CA GLN A 137 20.70 7.11 1.43
C GLN A 137 19.37 6.91 2.19
N LEU A 138 18.24 7.40 1.66
CA LEU A 138 16.92 7.37 2.32
C LEU A 138 16.09 6.12 2.05
N THR A 139 16.31 5.42 0.92
CA THR A 139 15.50 4.26 0.51
C THR A 139 15.69 3.06 1.45
N GLY A 140 16.92 2.85 1.94
CA GLY A 140 17.27 1.68 2.75
C GLY A 140 17.38 0.40 1.91
N GLU A 141 17.35 -0.76 2.58
CA GLU A 141 17.39 -2.06 1.91
C GLU A 141 16.08 -2.83 2.13
N ALA A 142 15.47 -3.28 1.03
CA ALA A 142 14.30 -4.16 1.09
C ALA A 142 14.64 -5.50 1.75
N GLY A 143 13.70 -5.98 2.56
CA GLY A 143 13.71 -7.33 3.10
C GLY A 143 13.10 -8.33 2.12
N VAL A 144 13.29 -9.61 2.39
CA VAL A 144 12.72 -10.71 1.59
C VAL A 144 11.93 -11.61 2.53
N LYS A 145 10.67 -11.88 2.16
CA LYS A 145 9.79 -12.81 2.88
C LYS A 145 9.42 -13.98 1.97
N ARG A 146 9.39 -15.18 2.54
CA ARG A 146 8.84 -16.38 1.94
C ARG A 146 7.48 -16.65 2.58
N LEU A 147 6.45 -16.68 1.75
CA LEU A 147 5.07 -16.97 2.17
C LEU A 147 4.66 -18.31 1.58
N LEU A 148 4.13 -19.20 2.41
CA LEU A 148 3.51 -20.44 1.98
C LEU A 148 2.03 -20.37 2.34
N PHE A 149 1.18 -20.73 1.38
CA PHE A 149 -0.26 -20.79 1.57
C PHE A 149 -0.76 -22.21 1.35
N ASP A 150 -1.83 -22.58 2.03
CA ASP A 150 -2.56 -23.82 1.74
C ASP A 150 -3.47 -23.66 0.51
N GLU A 151 -4.09 -24.76 0.11
CA GLU A 151 -5.08 -24.81 -0.96
C GLU A 151 -6.29 -23.91 -0.70
N ASN A 152 -6.61 -23.66 0.57
CA ASN A 152 -7.72 -22.80 1.01
C ASN A 152 -7.40 -21.30 0.98
N GLY A 153 -6.12 -20.95 0.78
CA GLY A 153 -5.61 -19.58 0.81
C GLY A 153 -5.19 -19.09 2.20
N ASN A 154 -5.18 -19.95 3.22
CA ASN A 154 -4.64 -19.63 4.53
C ASN A 154 -3.11 -19.63 4.48
N LYS A 155 -2.50 -18.66 5.15
CA LYS A 155 -1.05 -18.54 5.26
C LYS A 155 -0.52 -19.59 6.25
N LEU A 156 0.15 -20.62 5.72
CA LEU A 156 0.79 -21.70 6.49
C LEU A 156 2.13 -21.27 7.08
N LEU A 157 2.91 -20.51 6.31
CA LEU A 157 4.24 -20.07 6.72
C LEU A 157 4.47 -18.62 6.30
N GLU A 158 5.06 -17.87 7.20
CA GLU A 158 5.70 -16.59 6.90
C GLU A 158 7.11 -16.60 7.48
N GLU A 159 8.10 -16.66 6.59
CA GLU A 159 9.49 -16.69 6.97
C GLU A 159 10.22 -15.46 6.41
N GLN A 160 11.01 -14.82 7.26
CA GLN A 160 11.82 -13.67 6.86
C GLN A 160 13.21 -14.12 6.44
N LEU A 161 13.43 -14.26 5.13
CA LEU A 161 14.72 -14.65 4.54
C LEU A 161 15.76 -13.53 4.68
N LYS A 162 15.34 -12.27 4.51
CA LYS A 162 16.19 -11.08 4.70
C LYS A 162 15.40 -10.03 5.48
N ARG A 163 15.99 -9.52 6.56
CA ARG A 163 15.41 -8.39 7.32
C ARG A 163 15.58 -7.09 6.52
N PRO A 164 14.53 -6.25 6.39
CA PRO A 164 14.67 -4.94 5.80
C PRO A 164 15.56 -4.07 6.69
N ARG A 165 16.31 -3.16 6.08
CA ARG A 165 17.08 -2.14 6.80
C ARG A 165 16.49 -0.77 6.48
N PRO A 166 16.13 0.03 7.50
CA PRO A 166 15.65 1.38 7.25
C PRO A 166 16.75 2.20 6.57
N GLY A 167 16.35 3.14 5.71
CA GLY A 167 17.25 4.15 5.17
C GLY A 167 17.86 5.02 6.28
N GLY A 168 18.91 5.73 5.90
CA GLY A 168 19.59 6.68 6.77
C GLY A 168 18.73 7.90 7.13
N THR A 169 19.26 8.69 8.05
CA THR A 169 18.68 9.97 8.45
C THR A 169 19.55 11.10 7.89
N ILE A 170 18.92 12.09 7.26
CA ILE A 170 19.61 13.30 6.80
C ILE A 170 19.42 14.38 7.86
N VAL A 171 20.52 14.95 8.32
CA VAL A 171 20.52 16.16 9.14
C VAL A 171 20.90 17.33 8.23
N THR A 172 20.04 18.34 8.19
CA THR A 172 20.22 19.51 7.31
C THR A 172 20.66 20.72 8.12
N THR A 173 21.28 21.69 7.45
CA THR A 173 21.62 22.99 8.05
C THR A 173 20.45 23.97 8.03
N LEU A 174 19.26 23.54 7.60
CA LEU A 174 18.06 24.38 7.59
C LEU A 174 17.57 24.61 9.02
N ASP A 175 17.54 25.87 9.44
CA ASP A 175 16.86 26.27 10.66
C ASP A 175 15.39 26.57 10.35
N MET A 176 14.50 25.77 10.94
CA MET A 176 13.06 25.85 10.68
C MET A 176 12.44 27.17 11.16
N ARG A 177 13.00 27.80 12.20
CA ARG A 177 12.49 29.08 12.73
C ARG A 177 12.76 30.20 11.73
N TRP A 178 13.96 30.23 11.16
CA TRP A 178 14.32 31.20 10.13
C TRP A 178 13.49 31.03 8.87
N GLN A 179 13.21 29.80 8.45
CA GLN A 179 12.34 29.61 7.29
C GLN A 179 10.89 30.04 7.52
N LYS A 180 10.36 29.87 8.74
CA LYS A 180 9.03 30.39 9.09
C LYS A 180 8.99 31.90 8.95
N LEU A 181 9.98 32.60 9.52
CA LEU A 181 10.08 34.06 9.47
C LEU A 181 10.10 34.60 8.03
N LEU A 182 10.89 33.98 7.15
CA LEU A 182 11.01 34.41 5.75
C LEU A 182 9.75 34.17 4.89
N ARG A 183 8.89 33.22 5.28
CA ARG A 183 7.63 32.98 4.56
C ARG A 183 6.53 33.97 4.95
N GLU A 184 6.57 34.46 6.17
CA GLU A 184 5.56 35.37 6.74
C GLU A 184 5.82 36.86 6.43
N SER A 185 7.02 37.19 5.94
CA SER A 185 7.42 38.52 5.44
C SER A 185 7.11 38.70 3.96
#